data_AF-A0AAN8XZ74-F1
#
_entry.id   AF-A0AAN8XZ74-F1
#
_cell.length_a   1.000
_cell.length_b   1.000
_cell.length_c   1.000
_cell.angle_alpha   90.00
_cell.angle_beta   90.00
_cell.angle_gamma   90.00
#
_symmetry.space_group_name_H-M   'P 1'
#
loop_
_entity.id
_entity.type
_entity.pdbx_description
1 polymer ?
#
loop_
_entity_poly.entity_id
_entity_poly.type
_entity_poly.pdbx_seq_one_letter_code
_entity_poly.pdbx_strand_id
1 'polypeptide(L)'
;MEAIGVLMACPMSSYLEQQLDNRFNLIRYWNFSDKKQFINNYAHSIRAVVGNAAAGADAELIEALPQLEIVASFSVGLDKIDLNKCKEKGIRVTNTPDVLTEDVADLAIGLMLAVLRRICESDRYVKKGLWKAGDFELTSKFSGKTVGIIGLGRIGLAIAKRAEAFDCPISYYARSEKANTNYKYYPTVVELATNCEILVVACALTPETRYIVNREVIDALGAKGILINIGRGPHVDEKEMLSALLDGRLGGAGLDVFENEPEVPDKLFGLENVVLLPHVASGTEETRESMADIVIGVLMTCPMLSYLEEELNKRFNLFRFWEAPCKSEFLIRNSDSVRAVVGNAFFGAASELIDALPNLEIVSSYSVGLDKIDLVKCKERGIRVTNTPDVLTDDVADAAIGLILATLRRICVADGFVRRGLWKNGDFELTSKFSGKLVGIIGLGRIGSAIAKRAEAFGCPISYHSRSKKPNFNYKYYSTVVDLAANSEILIVACALTEETRHIVNRKVLDALGPKGILINIGRGAHVDESEIIAALIEGRIGGAGLDVYQTEPDVPEQLFGLENVVLLSHAASDTVETCTAMADLVIANLEAHFLHKPLLTPVL
;
A
#
# COMPACT_ATOMS: atom_id res chain seq x y z
N MET A 1 -4.61 -9.91 -30.86
CA MET A 1 -5.51 -10.56 -29.89
C MET A 1 -6.88 -9.94 -30.06
N GLU A 2 -7.93 -10.75 -30.12
CA GLU A 2 -9.30 -10.22 -30.08
C GLU A 2 -9.51 -9.50 -28.75
N ALA A 3 -10.12 -8.31 -28.80
CA ALA A 3 -10.39 -7.54 -27.59
C ALA A 3 -11.32 -8.32 -26.66
N ILE A 4 -10.93 -8.45 -25.39
CA ILE A 4 -11.69 -9.19 -24.38
C ILE A 4 -13.05 -8.51 -24.20
N GLY A 5 -14.15 -9.27 -24.34
CA GLY A 5 -15.49 -8.76 -24.08
C GLY A 5 -15.75 -8.63 -22.59
N VAL A 6 -16.11 -7.42 -22.16
CA VAL A 6 -16.48 -7.11 -20.77
C VAL A 6 -17.93 -6.64 -20.74
N LEU A 7 -18.78 -7.34 -20.00
CA LEU A 7 -20.16 -6.94 -19.79
C LEU A 7 -20.27 -6.08 -18.54
N MET A 8 -20.66 -4.82 -18.69
CA MET A 8 -21.00 -3.96 -17.54
C MET A 8 -22.50 -4.05 -17.28
N ALA A 9 -22.88 -4.52 -16.09
CA ALA A 9 -24.25 -4.91 -15.77
C ALA A 9 -25.21 -3.71 -15.64
N CYS A 10 -24.71 -2.55 -15.18
CA CYS A 10 -25.47 -1.31 -15.03
C CYS A 10 -24.55 -0.08 -15.08
N PRO A 11 -25.07 1.13 -15.36
CA PRO A 11 -24.27 2.35 -15.35
C PRO A 11 -23.92 2.73 -13.90
N MET A 12 -22.70 2.45 -13.45
CA MET A 12 -22.29 2.60 -12.04
C MET A 12 -21.25 3.70 -11.78
N SER A 13 -20.40 4.03 -12.76
CA SER A 13 -19.39 5.09 -12.67
C SER A 13 -18.93 5.48 -14.07
N SER A 14 -18.99 6.77 -14.40
CA SER A 14 -18.51 7.30 -15.68
C SER A 14 -16.99 7.12 -15.84
N TYR A 15 -16.24 7.27 -14.75
CA TYR A 15 -14.80 6.99 -14.73
C TYR A 15 -14.53 5.52 -15.03
N LEU A 16 -15.17 4.58 -14.30
CA LEU A 16 -14.99 3.15 -14.53
C LEU A 16 -15.40 2.75 -15.95
N GLU A 17 -16.52 3.28 -16.44
CA GLU A 17 -16.98 3.03 -17.81
C GLU A 17 -15.91 3.47 -18.82
N GLN A 18 -15.39 4.69 -18.72
CA GLN A 18 -14.32 5.18 -19.59
C GLN A 18 -13.05 4.32 -19.48
N GLN A 19 -12.68 3.92 -18.26
CA GLN A 19 -11.52 3.05 -18.04
C GLN A 19 -11.73 1.67 -18.68
N LEU A 20 -12.92 1.10 -18.62
CA LEU A 20 -13.24 -0.19 -19.26
C LEU A 20 -13.32 -0.07 -20.78
N ASP A 21 -13.94 0.99 -21.32
CA ASP A 21 -14.10 1.24 -22.76
C ASP A 21 -12.73 1.45 -23.46
N ASN A 22 -11.78 2.06 -22.75
CA ASN A 22 -10.40 2.24 -23.23
C ASN A 22 -9.58 0.94 -23.27
N ARG A 23 -9.97 -0.10 -22.51
CA ARG A 23 -9.17 -1.32 -22.29
C ARG A 23 -9.77 -2.58 -22.89
N PHE A 24 -11.09 -2.61 -23.05
CA PHE A 24 -11.84 -3.81 -23.37
C PHE A 24 -12.91 -3.53 -24.42
N ASN A 25 -13.44 -4.59 -25.03
CA ASN A 25 -14.67 -4.48 -25.80
C ASN A 25 -15.84 -4.40 -24.81
N LEU A 26 -16.16 -3.17 -24.37
CA LEU A 26 -17.14 -2.92 -23.33
C LEU A 26 -18.58 -3.04 -23.88
N ILE A 27 -19.30 -4.03 -23.39
CA ILE A 27 -20.70 -4.24 -23.67
C ILE A 27 -21.52 -3.71 -22.50
N ARG A 28 -22.36 -2.71 -22.79
CA ARG A 28 -23.21 -2.04 -21.81
C ARG A 28 -24.55 -2.75 -21.74
N TYR A 29 -24.79 -3.51 -20.68
CA TYR A 29 -25.94 -4.42 -20.63
C TYR A 29 -27.29 -3.69 -20.70
N TRP A 30 -27.36 -2.48 -20.16
CA TRP A 30 -28.57 -1.64 -20.16
C TRP A 30 -28.97 -1.09 -21.54
N ASN A 31 -28.11 -1.21 -22.56
CA ASN A 31 -28.46 -0.82 -23.93
C ASN A 31 -29.31 -1.89 -24.65
N PHE A 32 -29.52 -3.06 -24.04
CA PHE A 32 -30.25 -4.17 -24.64
C PHE A 32 -31.59 -4.39 -23.94
N SER A 33 -32.68 -4.08 -24.63
CA SER A 33 -34.05 -4.40 -24.19
C SER A 33 -34.43 -5.86 -24.45
N ASP A 34 -33.78 -6.53 -25.41
CA ASP A 34 -33.98 -7.95 -25.71
C ASP A 34 -32.76 -8.78 -25.26
N LYS A 35 -32.91 -9.48 -24.14
CA LYS A 35 -31.88 -10.36 -23.57
C LYS A 35 -31.50 -11.51 -24.51
N LYS A 36 -32.42 -12.02 -25.33
CA LYS A 36 -32.12 -13.12 -26.27
C LYS A 36 -31.25 -12.64 -27.42
N GLN A 37 -31.51 -11.44 -27.92
CA GLN A 37 -30.67 -10.81 -28.94
C GLN A 37 -29.26 -10.54 -28.41
N PHE A 38 -29.14 -10.06 -27.17
CA PHE A 38 -27.85 -9.87 -26.51
C PHE A 38 -27.05 -11.19 -26.41
N ILE A 39 -27.67 -12.26 -25.88
CA ILE A 39 -27.00 -13.55 -25.72
C ILE A 39 -26.53 -14.09 -27.07
N ASN A 40 -27.39 -14.07 -28.09
CA ASN A 40 -27.02 -14.58 -29.43
C ASN A 40 -25.85 -13.83 -30.06
N ASN A 41 -25.72 -12.53 -29.80
CA ASN A 41 -24.70 -11.69 -30.43
C ASN A 41 -23.38 -11.63 -29.65
N TYR A 42 -23.42 -11.74 -28.31
CA TYR A 42 -22.26 -11.43 -27.47
C TYR A 42 -21.83 -12.54 -26.51
N ALA A 43 -22.67 -13.56 -26.24
CA ALA A 43 -22.41 -14.57 -25.20
C ALA A 43 -21.06 -15.26 -25.32
N HIS A 44 -20.63 -15.58 -26.54
CA HIS A 44 -19.37 -16.27 -26.80
C HIS A 44 -18.14 -15.35 -26.76
N SER A 45 -18.33 -14.03 -26.65
CA SER A 45 -17.24 -13.04 -26.63
C SER A 45 -16.96 -12.47 -25.23
N ILE A 46 -17.91 -12.64 -24.30
CA ILE A 46 -17.81 -12.07 -22.94
C ILE A 46 -17.02 -13.01 -22.05
N ARG A 47 -15.92 -12.48 -21.51
CA ARG A 47 -15.03 -13.19 -20.57
C ARG A 47 -15.05 -12.59 -19.17
N ALA A 48 -15.57 -11.38 -19.00
CA ALA A 48 -15.76 -10.76 -17.68
C ALA A 48 -17.11 -10.07 -17.55
N VAL A 49 -17.65 -10.09 -16.33
CA VAL A 49 -18.80 -9.26 -15.93
C VAL A 49 -18.35 -8.27 -14.86
N VAL A 50 -18.71 -7.00 -15.02
CA VAL A 50 -18.53 -5.96 -14.00
C VAL A 50 -19.91 -5.57 -13.47
N GLY A 51 -20.13 -5.83 -12.18
CA GLY A 51 -21.38 -5.55 -11.48
C GLY A 51 -21.17 -4.59 -10.30
N ASN A 52 -22.25 -4.30 -9.57
CA ASN A 52 -22.22 -3.57 -8.31
C ASN A 52 -23.30 -4.15 -7.36
N ALA A 53 -23.66 -3.41 -6.31
CA ALA A 53 -24.68 -3.82 -5.35
C ALA A 53 -26.11 -3.90 -5.94
N ALA A 54 -26.39 -3.23 -7.07
CA ALA A 54 -27.70 -3.23 -7.71
C ALA A 54 -27.83 -4.34 -8.75
N ALA A 55 -26.78 -4.57 -9.56
CA ALA A 55 -26.77 -5.57 -10.62
C ALA A 55 -25.45 -6.35 -10.63
N GLY A 56 -25.53 -7.68 -10.52
CA GLY A 56 -24.40 -8.60 -10.53
C GLY A 56 -24.54 -9.67 -11.61
N ALA A 57 -24.19 -10.91 -11.28
CA ALA A 57 -24.27 -12.06 -12.17
C ALA A 57 -24.98 -13.22 -11.46
N ASP A 58 -26.27 -13.41 -11.77
CA ASP A 58 -27.06 -14.54 -11.29
C ASP A 58 -26.76 -15.82 -12.08
N ALA A 59 -27.36 -16.95 -11.65
CA ALA A 59 -27.16 -18.24 -12.31
C ALA A 59 -27.54 -18.23 -13.79
N GLU A 60 -28.60 -17.51 -14.17
CA GLU A 60 -29.07 -17.42 -15.56
C GLU A 60 -28.03 -16.70 -16.43
N LEU A 61 -27.51 -15.55 -15.97
CA LEU A 61 -26.48 -14.81 -16.70
C LEU A 61 -25.17 -15.61 -16.78
N ILE A 62 -24.77 -16.27 -15.69
CA ILE A 62 -23.57 -17.14 -15.67
C ILE A 62 -23.72 -18.35 -16.61
N GLU A 63 -24.93 -18.87 -16.78
CA GLU A 63 -25.21 -19.94 -17.75
C GLU A 63 -25.18 -19.44 -19.19
N ALA A 64 -25.69 -18.23 -19.42
CA ALA A 64 -25.73 -17.60 -20.73
C ALA A 64 -24.35 -17.18 -21.25
N LEU A 65 -23.32 -17.07 -20.40
CA LEU A 65 -21.97 -16.62 -20.76
C LEU A 65 -20.96 -17.77 -20.66
N PRO A 66 -20.84 -18.65 -21.69
CA PRO A 66 -20.05 -19.88 -21.60
C PRO A 66 -18.54 -19.66 -21.49
N GLN A 67 -18.04 -18.47 -21.84
CA GLN A 67 -16.61 -18.11 -21.73
C GLN A 67 -16.33 -17.19 -20.54
N LEU A 68 -17.27 -17.02 -19.61
CA LEU A 68 -17.08 -16.16 -18.44
C LEU A 68 -15.95 -16.71 -17.55
N GLU A 69 -14.97 -15.86 -17.23
CA GLU A 69 -13.80 -16.22 -16.42
C GLU A 69 -13.78 -15.49 -15.07
N ILE A 70 -14.38 -14.29 -15.01
CA ILE A 70 -14.38 -13.46 -13.80
C ILE A 70 -15.64 -12.59 -13.69
N VAL A 71 -16.15 -12.45 -12.46
CA VAL A 71 -17.15 -11.45 -12.08
C VAL A 71 -16.50 -10.48 -11.08
N ALA A 72 -16.31 -9.22 -11.50
CA ALA A 72 -15.76 -8.17 -10.65
C ALA A 72 -16.88 -7.27 -10.12
N SER A 73 -17.05 -7.22 -8.80
CA SER A 73 -18.05 -6.37 -8.16
C SER A 73 -17.43 -5.04 -7.74
N PHE A 74 -17.94 -3.93 -8.28
CA PHE A 74 -17.71 -2.56 -7.82
C PHE A 74 -18.53 -2.27 -6.55
N SER A 75 -18.41 -3.15 -5.56
CA SER A 75 -19.01 -3.03 -4.24
C SER A 75 -18.38 -4.06 -3.30
N VAL A 76 -18.53 -3.89 -1.98
CA VAL A 76 -18.11 -4.90 -0.99
C VAL A 76 -19.04 -6.11 -0.96
N GLY A 77 -20.36 -5.86 -1.04
CA GLY A 77 -21.38 -6.90 -1.03
C GLY A 77 -21.37 -7.72 -2.32
N LEU A 78 -21.65 -9.02 -2.19
CA LEU A 78 -21.67 -9.97 -3.30
C LEU A 78 -23.04 -10.63 -3.48
N ASP A 79 -24.08 -10.08 -2.84
CA ASP A 79 -25.42 -10.67 -2.78
C ASP A 79 -26.14 -10.76 -4.13
N LYS A 80 -25.68 -10.00 -5.14
CA LYS A 80 -26.17 -10.07 -6.53
C LYS A 80 -25.37 -11.01 -7.42
N ILE A 81 -24.41 -11.76 -6.87
CA ILE A 81 -23.56 -12.70 -7.62
C ILE A 81 -23.79 -14.10 -7.07
N ASP A 82 -24.13 -15.05 -7.94
CA ASP A 82 -24.26 -16.46 -7.54
C ASP A 82 -22.87 -17.09 -7.34
N LEU A 83 -22.35 -16.97 -6.11
CA LEU A 83 -21.04 -17.48 -5.73
C LEU A 83 -20.94 -19.01 -5.89
N ASN A 84 -22.04 -19.75 -5.69
CA ASN A 84 -22.06 -21.20 -5.83
C ASN A 84 -21.91 -21.58 -7.30
N LYS A 85 -22.63 -20.90 -8.20
CA LYS A 85 -22.54 -21.13 -9.64
C LYS A 85 -21.20 -20.69 -10.22
N CYS A 86 -20.66 -19.56 -9.76
CA CYS A 86 -19.29 -19.16 -10.11
C CYS A 86 -18.27 -20.24 -9.71
N LYS A 87 -18.38 -20.77 -8.48
CA LYS A 87 -17.50 -21.84 -7.99
C LYS A 87 -17.65 -23.14 -8.80
N GLU A 88 -18.88 -23.56 -9.10
CA GLU A 88 -19.17 -24.73 -9.94
C GLU A 88 -18.49 -24.65 -11.30
N LYS A 89 -18.49 -23.45 -11.91
CA LYS A 89 -17.92 -23.21 -13.24
C LYS A 89 -16.45 -22.76 -13.26
N GLY A 90 -15.80 -22.65 -12.10
CA GLY A 90 -14.41 -22.18 -12.02
C GLY A 90 -14.23 -20.68 -12.33
N ILE A 91 -15.28 -19.88 -12.18
CA ILE A 91 -15.30 -18.44 -12.44
C ILE A 91 -14.82 -17.69 -11.20
N ARG A 92 -13.85 -16.78 -11.37
CA ARG A 92 -13.32 -15.97 -10.27
C ARG A 92 -14.30 -14.86 -9.87
N VAL A 93 -14.29 -14.47 -8.60
CA VAL A 93 -15.10 -13.35 -8.11
C VAL A 93 -14.20 -12.39 -7.31
N THR A 94 -14.28 -11.10 -7.60
CA THR A 94 -13.59 -10.04 -6.87
C THR A 94 -14.57 -8.97 -6.38
N ASN A 95 -14.18 -8.23 -5.35
CA ASN A 95 -14.93 -7.11 -4.78
C ASN A 95 -13.97 -5.96 -4.40
N THR A 96 -14.49 -4.89 -3.81
CA THR A 96 -13.69 -3.71 -3.38
C THR A 96 -13.66 -3.58 -1.85
N PRO A 97 -12.99 -4.50 -1.12
CA PRO A 97 -12.92 -4.43 0.34
C PRO A 97 -12.12 -3.21 0.79
N ASP A 98 -12.32 -2.82 2.05
CA ASP A 98 -11.58 -1.79 2.78
C ASP A 98 -11.77 -0.33 2.30
N VAL A 99 -11.67 -0.02 1.02
CA VAL A 99 -11.65 1.37 0.48
C VAL A 99 -12.90 2.22 0.72
N LEU A 100 -14.03 1.59 0.99
CA LEU A 100 -15.30 2.27 1.25
C LEU A 100 -15.71 2.27 2.73
N THR A 101 -14.87 1.71 3.60
CA THR A 101 -15.20 1.50 5.02
C THR A 101 -15.47 2.82 5.75
N GLU A 102 -14.62 3.81 5.51
CA GLU A 102 -14.67 5.09 6.21
C GLU A 102 -15.89 5.91 5.78
N ASP A 103 -16.13 6.08 4.47
CA ASP A 103 -17.28 6.85 3.97
C ASP A 103 -18.62 6.24 4.37
N VAL A 104 -18.75 4.91 4.34
CA VAL A 104 -19.99 4.24 4.79
C VAL A 104 -20.19 4.45 6.29
N ALA A 105 -19.12 4.42 7.08
CA ALA A 105 -19.19 4.69 8.51
C ALA A 105 -19.52 6.16 8.82
N ASP A 106 -18.96 7.09 8.04
CA ASP A 106 -19.25 8.53 8.12
C ASP A 106 -20.73 8.78 7.82
N LEU A 107 -21.27 8.15 6.77
CA LEU A 107 -22.69 8.31 6.42
C LEU A 107 -23.62 7.77 7.51
N ALA A 108 -23.25 6.68 8.19
CA ALA A 108 -24.02 6.16 9.32
C ALA A 108 -24.14 7.22 10.45
N ILE A 109 -23.03 7.87 10.83
CA ILE A 109 -23.04 8.95 11.84
C ILE A 109 -23.81 10.17 11.32
N GLY A 110 -23.65 10.52 10.05
CA GLY A 110 -24.40 11.58 9.38
C GLY A 110 -25.91 11.35 9.45
N LEU A 111 -26.38 10.14 9.13
CA LEU A 111 -27.79 9.75 9.23
C LEU A 111 -28.31 9.80 10.69
N MET A 112 -27.52 9.33 11.66
CA MET A 112 -27.90 9.43 13.08
C MET A 112 -28.13 10.89 13.49
N LEU A 113 -27.17 11.76 13.16
CA LEU A 113 -27.26 13.19 13.47
C LEU A 113 -28.42 13.85 12.71
N ALA A 114 -28.57 13.56 11.42
CA ALA A 114 -29.60 14.15 10.58
C ALA A 114 -31.00 13.83 11.10
N VAL A 115 -31.26 12.57 11.50
CA VAL A 115 -32.54 12.16 12.06
C VAL A 115 -32.76 12.75 13.46
N LEU A 116 -31.82 12.58 14.39
CA LEU A 116 -31.98 13.02 15.79
C LEU A 116 -32.07 14.54 15.93
N ARG A 117 -31.31 15.27 15.10
CA ARG A 117 -31.25 16.74 15.11
C ARG A 117 -32.15 17.38 14.06
N ARG A 118 -32.93 16.59 13.31
CA ARG A 118 -33.83 17.08 12.26
C ARG A 118 -33.13 18.06 11.31
N ILE A 119 -31.91 17.73 10.90
CA ILE A 119 -31.02 18.66 10.17
C ILE A 119 -31.65 19.03 8.84
N CYS A 120 -32.12 18.03 8.09
CA CYS A 120 -32.73 18.22 6.78
C CYS A 120 -34.03 19.03 6.88
N GLU A 121 -34.78 18.86 7.96
CA GLU A 121 -36.07 19.51 8.19
C GLU A 121 -35.85 20.97 8.60
N SER A 122 -34.88 21.20 9.48
CA SER A 122 -34.41 22.53 9.89
C SER A 122 -33.87 23.32 8.69
N ASP A 123 -33.08 22.69 7.81
CA ASP A 123 -32.61 23.31 6.57
C ASP A 123 -33.78 23.74 5.67
N ARG A 124 -34.77 22.86 5.45
CA ARG A 124 -35.97 23.19 4.67
C ARG A 124 -36.78 24.31 5.33
N TYR A 125 -36.88 24.32 6.66
CA TYR A 125 -37.58 25.36 7.42
C TYR A 125 -36.97 26.75 7.20
N VAL A 126 -35.64 26.85 7.28
CA VAL A 126 -34.91 28.09 7.02
C VAL A 126 -35.03 28.51 5.56
N LYS A 127 -34.87 27.58 4.59
CA LYS A 127 -35.00 27.88 3.15
C LYS A 127 -36.41 28.34 2.75
N LYS A 128 -37.44 27.94 3.49
CA LYS A 128 -38.82 28.44 3.33
C LYS A 128 -39.05 29.80 4.00
N GLY A 129 -38.05 30.36 4.69
CA GLY A 129 -38.13 31.65 5.37
C GLY A 129 -38.91 31.64 6.69
N LEU A 130 -39.27 30.46 7.20
CA LEU A 130 -40.15 30.31 8.36
C LEU A 130 -39.48 30.77 9.66
N TRP A 131 -38.15 30.77 9.73
CA TRP A 131 -37.41 31.22 10.93
C TRP A 131 -37.67 32.69 11.30
N LYS A 132 -38.10 33.51 10.34
CA LYS A 132 -38.52 34.89 10.62
C LYS A 132 -39.76 34.97 11.51
N ALA A 133 -40.56 33.90 11.57
CA ALA A 133 -41.79 33.82 12.33
C ALA A 133 -41.63 33.09 13.68
N GLY A 134 -40.50 32.41 13.91
CA GLY A 134 -40.22 31.71 15.16
C GLY A 134 -39.09 30.69 15.02
N ASP A 135 -38.54 30.24 16.15
CA ASP A 135 -37.50 29.22 16.19
C ASP A 135 -38.03 27.83 15.79
N PHE A 136 -37.13 26.97 15.32
CA PHE A 136 -37.43 25.56 15.06
C PHE A 136 -37.64 24.81 16.39
N GLU A 137 -38.36 23.69 16.36
CA GLU A 137 -38.64 22.89 17.54
C GLU A 137 -37.38 22.27 18.17
N LEU A 138 -37.47 21.95 19.47
CA LEU A 138 -36.38 21.25 20.16
C LEU A 138 -36.28 19.80 19.65
N THR A 139 -35.05 19.37 19.39
CA THR A 139 -34.75 18.04 18.84
C THR A 139 -34.03 17.15 19.87
N SER A 140 -33.56 15.97 19.45
CA SER A 140 -32.94 14.98 20.33
C SER A 140 -31.40 15.06 20.34
N LYS A 141 -30.77 15.03 21.52
CA LYS A 141 -29.31 14.95 21.66
C LYS A 141 -28.78 13.61 21.16
N PHE A 142 -27.66 13.60 20.41
CA PHE A 142 -26.96 12.37 20.01
C PHE A 142 -25.97 11.88 21.07
N SER A 143 -25.10 12.77 21.59
CA SER A 143 -24.03 12.37 22.50
C SER A 143 -24.56 11.71 23.79
N GLY A 144 -23.97 10.59 24.16
CA GLY A 144 -24.36 9.77 25.31
C GLY A 144 -25.51 8.77 25.05
N LYS A 145 -26.07 8.73 23.84
CA LYS A 145 -27.09 7.72 23.48
C LYS A 145 -26.47 6.34 23.28
N THR A 146 -27.23 5.29 23.58
CA THR A 146 -26.77 3.91 23.37
C THR A 146 -26.92 3.49 21.91
N VAL A 147 -25.83 3.00 21.30
CA VAL A 147 -25.79 2.58 19.89
C VAL A 147 -25.60 1.07 19.81
N GLY A 148 -26.56 0.38 19.21
CA GLY A 148 -26.51 -1.04 18.89
C GLY A 148 -26.12 -1.26 17.43
N ILE A 149 -25.11 -2.09 17.17
CA ILE A 149 -24.62 -2.36 15.80
C ILE A 149 -24.86 -3.85 15.44
N ILE A 150 -25.63 -4.10 14.39
CA ILE A 150 -25.82 -5.44 13.81
C ILE A 150 -24.66 -5.68 12.83
N GLY A 151 -23.68 -6.46 13.26
CA GLY A 151 -22.48 -6.79 12.49
C GLY A 151 -21.27 -5.93 12.87
N LEU A 152 -20.39 -6.49 13.71
CA LEU A 152 -19.12 -5.86 14.10
C LEU A 152 -17.97 -6.29 13.17
N GLY A 153 -18.16 -6.11 11.86
CA GLY A 153 -17.11 -6.23 10.85
C GLY A 153 -16.31 -4.94 10.71
N ARG A 154 -15.64 -4.74 9.57
CA ARG A 154 -14.85 -3.51 9.28
C ARG A 154 -15.69 -2.24 9.44
N ILE A 155 -16.82 -2.16 8.73
CA ILE A 155 -17.74 -1.01 8.78
C ILE A 155 -18.32 -0.83 10.18
N GLY A 156 -18.83 -1.91 10.80
CA GLY A 156 -19.37 -1.82 12.16
C GLY A 156 -18.36 -1.33 13.20
N LEU A 157 -17.08 -1.74 13.09
CA LEU A 157 -16.02 -1.26 13.97
C LEU A 157 -15.69 0.22 13.73
N ALA A 158 -15.63 0.65 12.46
CA ALA A 158 -15.42 2.04 12.09
C ALA A 158 -16.55 2.97 12.59
N ILE A 159 -17.80 2.51 12.51
CA ILE A 159 -18.98 3.20 13.08
C ILE A 159 -18.85 3.29 14.60
N ALA A 160 -18.53 2.18 15.27
CA ALA A 160 -18.37 2.14 16.72
C ALA A 160 -17.34 3.17 17.20
N LYS A 161 -16.14 3.17 16.60
CA LYS A 161 -15.05 4.10 16.93
C LYS A 161 -15.46 5.57 16.80
N ARG A 162 -16.27 5.91 15.78
CA ARG A 162 -16.78 7.27 15.60
C ARG A 162 -17.82 7.62 16.64
N ALA A 163 -18.76 6.72 16.92
CA ALA A 163 -19.80 6.95 17.91
C ALA A 163 -19.23 7.07 19.35
N GLU A 164 -18.16 6.34 19.70
CA GLU A 164 -17.45 6.51 20.97
C GLU A 164 -16.97 7.95 21.20
N ALA A 165 -16.56 8.66 20.14
CA ALA A 165 -16.12 10.06 20.23
C ALA A 165 -17.27 11.02 20.61
N PHE A 166 -18.52 10.55 20.59
CA PHE A 166 -19.70 11.27 21.08
C PHE A 166 -20.18 10.74 22.44
N ASP A 167 -19.32 10.04 23.18
CA ASP A 167 -19.63 9.41 24.48
C ASP A 167 -20.76 8.35 24.39
N CYS A 168 -21.04 7.80 23.21
CA CYS A 168 -22.10 6.82 23.03
C CYS A 168 -21.66 5.43 23.54
N PRO A 169 -22.39 4.79 24.47
CA PRO A 169 -22.13 3.41 24.83
C PRO A 169 -22.46 2.47 23.66
N ILE A 170 -21.49 1.64 23.27
CA ILE A 170 -21.61 0.75 22.11
C ILE A 170 -21.94 -0.68 22.54
N SER A 171 -22.96 -1.24 21.90
CA SER A 171 -23.31 -2.66 21.96
C SER A 171 -23.41 -3.24 20.55
N TYR A 172 -23.26 -4.55 20.40
CA TYR A 172 -23.33 -5.18 19.08
C TYR A 172 -23.92 -6.58 19.11
N TYR A 173 -24.43 -6.98 17.94
CA TYR A 173 -24.78 -8.36 17.62
C TYR A 173 -23.86 -8.87 16.51
N ALA A 174 -23.42 -10.11 16.65
CA ALA A 174 -22.74 -10.87 15.61
C ALA A 174 -23.03 -12.37 15.82
N ARG A 175 -22.74 -13.22 14.83
CA ARG A 175 -22.89 -14.68 14.96
C ARG A 175 -22.08 -15.29 16.11
N SER A 176 -20.99 -14.63 16.48
CA SER A 176 -20.14 -15.02 17.61
C SER A 176 -19.53 -13.76 18.22
N GLU A 177 -19.34 -13.80 19.55
CA GLU A 177 -18.66 -12.75 20.29
C GLU A 177 -17.24 -12.53 19.74
N LYS A 178 -16.83 -11.27 19.66
CA LYS A 178 -15.52 -10.83 19.19
C LYS A 178 -14.59 -10.67 20.38
N ALA A 179 -13.49 -11.43 20.40
CA ALA A 179 -12.53 -11.43 21.50
C ALA A 179 -11.76 -10.10 21.68
N ASN A 180 -11.64 -9.30 20.61
CA ASN A 180 -10.76 -8.12 20.58
C ASN A 180 -11.55 -6.80 20.61
N THR A 181 -12.62 -6.72 21.42
CA THR A 181 -13.37 -5.48 21.62
C THR A 181 -13.89 -5.39 23.05
N ASN A 182 -14.04 -4.17 23.55
CA ASN A 182 -14.67 -3.89 24.84
C ASN A 182 -16.17 -3.59 24.71
N TYR A 183 -16.74 -3.66 23.50
CA TYR A 183 -18.16 -3.41 23.29
C TYR A 183 -19.02 -4.54 23.83
N LYS A 184 -20.21 -4.19 24.31
CA LYS A 184 -21.12 -5.17 24.90
C LYS A 184 -21.74 -6.05 23.81
N TYR A 185 -21.49 -7.35 23.89
CA TYR A 185 -22.12 -8.34 23.00
C TYR A 185 -23.54 -8.69 23.46
N TYR A 186 -24.45 -8.82 22.51
CA TYR A 186 -25.77 -9.41 22.70
C TYR A 186 -25.96 -10.63 21.79
N PRO A 187 -26.49 -11.75 22.31
CA PRO A 187 -26.67 -13.00 21.55
C PRO A 187 -27.84 -12.96 20.56
N THR A 188 -28.75 -11.98 20.68
CA THR A 188 -29.88 -11.80 19.76
C THR A 188 -30.06 -10.33 19.38
N VAL A 189 -30.64 -10.10 18.19
CA VAL A 189 -30.91 -8.75 17.69
C VAL A 189 -32.06 -8.08 18.47
N VAL A 190 -33.04 -8.85 18.94
CA VAL A 190 -34.14 -8.33 19.78
C VAL A 190 -33.60 -7.82 21.12
N GLU A 191 -32.70 -8.57 21.77
CA GLU A 191 -32.06 -8.10 23.01
C GLU A 191 -31.21 -6.86 22.76
N LEU A 192 -30.45 -6.81 21.65
CA LEU A 192 -29.70 -5.62 21.27
C LEU A 192 -30.64 -4.40 21.09
N ALA A 193 -31.72 -4.57 20.34
CA ALA A 193 -32.70 -3.52 20.06
C ALA A 193 -33.37 -3.01 21.34
N THR A 194 -33.70 -3.90 22.27
CA THR A 194 -34.27 -3.55 23.58
C THR A 194 -33.33 -2.67 24.42
N ASN A 195 -32.02 -2.77 24.20
CA ASN A 195 -30.99 -2.12 25.01
C ASN A 195 -30.27 -0.97 24.30
N CYS A 196 -30.74 -0.55 23.12
CA CYS A 196 -30.19 0.61 22.41
C CYS A 196 -31.26 1.64 22.03
N GLU A 197 -30.86 2.89 21.91
CA GLU A 197 -31.72 3.96 21.40
C GLU A 197 -31.55 4.12 19.87
N ILE A 198 -30.42 3.65 19.34
CA ILE A 198 -30.08 3.74 17.91
C ILE A 198 -29.60 2.36 17.47
N LEU A 199 -30.26 1.76 16.49
CA LEU A 199 -29.89 0.45 15.94
C LEU A 199 -29.35 0.63 14.52
N VAL A 200 -28.14 0.12 14.26
CA VAL A 200 -27.42 0.28 13.00
C VAL A 200 -27.25 -1.06 12.32
N VAL A 201 -27.68 -1.18 11.07
CA VAL A 201 -27.46 -2.37 10.23
C VAL A 201 -26.14 -2.20 9.48
N ALA A 202 -25.13 -3.02 9.80
CA ALA A 202 -23.78 -2.98 9.23
C ALA A 202 -23.23 -4.38 8.91
N CYS A 203 -24.11 -5.33 8.59
CA CYS A 203 -23.77 -6.70 8.23
C CYS A 203 -23.95 -6.96 6.72
N ALA A 204 -23.41 -8.09 6.25
CA ALA A 204 -23.61 -8.53 4.87
C ALA A 204 -25.00 -9.17 4.70
N LEU A 205 -25.65 -8.95 3.55
CA LEU A 205 -26.91 -9.59 3.21
C LEU A 205 -26.71 -11.06 2.84
N THR A 206 -27.41 -11.93 3.56
CA THR A 206 -27.44 -13.38 3.40
C THR A 206 -28.88 -13.87 3.64
N PRO A 207 -29.22 -15.13 3.31
CA PRO A 207 -30.53 -15.69 3.67
C PRO A 207 -30.86 -15.55 5.16
N GLU A 208 -29.87 -15.69 6.04
CA GLU A 208 -30.03 -15.62 7.51
C GLU A 208 -30.17 -14.19 8.04
N THR A 209 -29.71 -13.18 7.29
CA THR A 209 -29.77 -11.77 7.69
C THR A 209 -30.83 -10.98 6.92
N ARG A 210 -31.55 -11.64 6.00
CA ARG A 210 -32.74 -11.09 5.35
C ARG A 210 -33.83 -10.90 6.39
N TYR A 211 -34.42 -9.71 6.45
CA TYR A 211 -35.39 -9.29 7.47
C TYR A 211 -34.90 -9.53 8.91
N ILE A 212 -33.59 -9.42 9.13
CA ILE A 212 -33.02 -9.45 10.49
C ILE A 212 -33.58 -8.34 11.37
N VAL A 213 -34.02 -7.23 10.77
CA VAL A 213 -34.86 -6.20 11.39
C VAL A 213 -36.30 -6.44 10.94
N ASN A 214 -36.97 -7.37 11.63
CA ASN A 214 -38.39 -7.65 11.46
C ASN A 214 -39.24 -6.83 12.45
N ARG A 215 -40.55 -7.06 12.45
CA ARG A 215 -41.49 -6.40 13.38
C ARG A 215 -41.09 -6.52 14.85
N GLU A 216 -40.65 -7.69 15.31
CA GLU A 216 -40.28 -7.92 16.71
C GLU A 216 -39.09 -7.03 17.11
N VAL A 217 -38.08 -6.92 16.25
CA VAL A 217 -36.93 -6.04 16.46
C VAL A 217 -37.34 -4.56 16.44
N ILE A 218 -38.22 -4.18 15.51
CA ILE A 218 -38.74 -2.80 15.41
C ILE A 218 -39.53 -2.42 16.67
N ASP A 219 -40.42 -3.29 17.14
CA ASP A 219 -41.22 -3.05 18.34
C ASP A 219 -40.33 -3.04 19.61
N ALA A 220 -39.24 -3.83 19.64
CA ALA A 220 -38.25 -3.80 20.72
C ALA A 220 -37.41 -2.52 20.74
N LEU A 221 -37.04 -1.97 19.58
CA LEU A 221 -36.37 -0.67 19.46
C LEU A 221 -37.32 0.48 19.85
N GLY A 222 -38.59 0.37 19.47
CA GLY A 222 -39.70 1.12 20.03
C GLY A 222 -39.82 2.58 19.61
N ALA A 223 -40.83 3.26 20.17
CA ALA A 223 -41.33 4.57 19.72
C ALA A 223 -40.33 5.73 19.88
N LYS A 224 -39.24 5.52 20.62
CA LYS A 224 -38.15 6.50 20.77
C LYS A 224 -36.88 6.08 20.04
N GLY A 225 -36.81 4.84 19.57
CA GLY A 225 -35.64 4.30 18.92
C GLY A 225 -35.53 4.75 17.47
N ILE A 226 -34.29 4.80 16.98
CA ILE A 226 -33.95 5.20 15.62
C ILE A 226 -33.28 4.04 14.89
N LEU A 227 -33.79 3.67 13.72
CA LEU A 227 -33.17 2.67 12.85
C LEU A 227 -32.26 3.35 11.82
N ILE A 228 -31.02 2.88 11.67
CA ILE A 228 -30.08 3.32 10.64
C ILE A 228 -29.73 2.13 9.75
N ASN A 229 -30.01 2.24 8.45
CA ASN A 229 -29.66 1.19 7.49
C ASN A 229 -28.71 1.73 6.42
N ILE A 230 -27.46 1.29 6.49
CA ILE A 230 -26.39 1.52 5.50
C ILE A 230 -25.93 0.21 4.85
N GLY A 231 -26.63 -0.89 5.12
CA GLY A 231 -26.30 -2.22 4.61
C GLY A 231 -26.97 -2.47 3.27
N ARG A 232 -28.16 -3.08 3.31
CA ARG A 232 -29.01 -3.41 2.17
C ARG A 232 -30.47 -3.29 2.58
N GLY A 233 -31.35 -2.90 1.67
CA GLY A 233 -32.78 -2.78 1.93
C GLY A 233 -33.40 -4.05 2.54
N PRO A 234 -33.18 -5.24 1.94
CA PRO A 234 -33.76 -6.50 2.44
C PRO A 234 -33.31 -6.96 3.84
N HIS A 235 -32.43 -6.23 4.54
CA HIS A 235 -32.22 -6.47 5.97
C HIS A 235 -33.42 -6.10 6.83
N VAL A 236 -34.25 -5.17 6.35
CA VAL A 236 -35.42 -4.65 7.05
C VAL A 236 -36.67 -5.16 6.37
N ASP A 237 -37.66 -5.61 7.15
CA ASP A 237 -39.02 -5.77 6.64
C ASP A 237 -39.62 -4.36 6.44
N GLU A 238 -39.48 -3.83 5.22
CA GLU A 238 -39.77 -2.42 4.89
C GLU A 238 -41.25 -2.08 5.12
N LYS A 239 -42.15 -3.05 4.93
CA LYS A 239 -43.59 -2.87 5.16
C LYS A 239 -43.89 -2.70 6.64
N GLU A 240 -43.28 -3.53 7.49
CA GLU A 240 -43.45 -3.43 8.95
C GLU A 240 -42.78 -2.17 9.51
N MET A 241 -41.60 -1.78 8.99
CA MET A 241 -40.95 -0.52 9.36
C MET A 241 -41.81 0.70 8.99
N LEU A 242 -42.33 0.76 7.76
CA LEU A 242 -43.21 1.84 7.32
C LEU A 242 -44.48 1.91 8.18
N SER A 243 -45.09 0.76 8.46
CA SER A 243 -46.24 0.65 9.36
C SER A 243 -45.89 1.19 10.75
N ALA A 244 -44.73 0.81 11.31
CA ALA A 244 -44.29 1.25 12.63
C ALA A 244 -44.01 2.76 12.71
N LEU A 245 -43.45 3.35 11.64
CA LEU A 245 -43.23 4.80 11.57
C LEU A 245 -44.57 5.56 11.52
N LEU A 246 -45.55 5.07 10.75
CA LEU A 246 -46.88 5.69 10.65
C LEU A 246 -47.68 5.57 11.95
N ASP A 247 -47.59 4.42 12.61
CA ASP A 247 -48.28 4.14 13.88
C ASP A 247 -47.57 4.78 15.09
N GLY A 248 -46.39 5.36 14.91
CA GLY A 248 -45.56 5.89 16.01
C GLY A 248 -44.94 4.82 16.90
N ARG A 249 -44.89 3.55 16.45
CA ARG A 249 -44.17 2.45 17.12
C ARG A 249 -42.65 2.53 16.94
N LEU A 250 -42.18 3.23 15.92
CA LEU A 250 -40.75 3.53 15.70
C LEU A 250 -40.54 5.04 15.66
N GLY A 251 -39.53 5.55 16.39
CA GLY A 251 -39.29 6.98 16.56
C GLY A 251 -38.79 7.68 15.29
N GLY A 252 -38.02 6.98 14.46
CA GLY A 252 -37.52 7.49 13.19
C GLY A 252 -36.56 6.53 12.49
N ALA A 253 -36.17 6.88 11.26
CA ALA A 253 -35.24 6.06 10.48
C ALA A 253 -34.32 6.90 9.56
N GLY A 254 -33.04 6.53 9.49
CA GLY A 254 -32.09 7.02 8.50
C GLY A 254 -31.76 5.91 7.52
N LEU A 255 -32.13 6.05 6.26
CA LEU A 255 -32.09 4.99 5.27
C LEU A 255 -31.26 5.43 4.07
N ASP A 256 -30.17 4.71 3.81
CA ASP A 256 -29.42 4.83 2.55
C ASP A 256 -29.87 3.79 1.51
N VAL A 257 -30.61 2.76 1.93
CA VAL A 257 -30.95 1.59 1.09
C VAL A 257 -32.41 1.18 1.29
N PHE A 258 -33.02 0.64 0.22
CA PHE A 258 -34.46 0.27 0.17
C PHE A 258 -34.66 -1.12 -0.42
N GLU A 259 -35.75 -1.81 -0.07
CA GLU A 259 -35.93 -3.21 -0.47
C GLU A 259 -35.99 -3.41 -2.00
N ASN A 260 -36.62 -2.46 -2.69
CA ASN A 260 -36.79 -2.45 -4.14
C ASN A 260 -36.14 -1.23 -4.80
N GLU A 261 -34.99 -0.79 -4.29
CA GLU A 261 -34.25 0.36 -4.83
C GLU A 261 -34.06 0.27 -6.37
N PRO A 262 -34.29 1.37 -7.12
CA PRO A 262 -34.45 2.76 -6.65
C PRO A 262 -35.86 3.15 -6.17
N GLU A 263 -36.83 2.24 -6.17
CA GLU A 263 -38.19 2.54 -5.68
C GLU A 263 -38.19 2.72 -4.16
N VAL A 264 -38.80 3.81 -3.70
CA VAL A 264 -38.97 4.15 -2.28
C VAL A 264 -40.46 4.26 -1.99
N PRO A 265 -40.99 3.66 -0.90
CA PRO A 265 -42.40 3.81 -0.57
C PRO A 265 -42.82 5.28 -0.41
N ASP A 266 -43.72 5.76 -1.26
CA ASP A 266 -44.16 7.18 -1.32
C ASP A 266 -44.56 7.77 0.03
N LYS A 267 -45.14 6.95 0.91
CA LYS A 267 -45.56 7.37 2.25
C LYS A 267 -44.40 7.87 3.11
N LEU A 268 -43.17 7.43 2.87
CA LEU A 268 -41.98 7.89 3.59
C LEU A 268 -41.64 9.36 3.26
N PHE A 269 -41.97 9.86 2.05
CA PHE A 269 -41.65 11.23 1.65
C PHE A 269 -42.36 12.30 2.49
N GLY A 270 -43.51 11.94 3.09
CA GLY A 270 -44.28 12.83 3.95
C GLY A 270 -43.86 12.81 5.42
N LEU A 271 -42.94 11.94 5.82
CA LEU A 271 -42.56 11.77 7.21
C LEU A 271 -41.37 12.68 7.57
N GLU A 272 -41.55 13.51 8.60
CA GLU A 272 -40.48 14.40 9.09
C GLU A 272 -39.48 13.67 10.00
N ASN A 273 -39.79 12.44 10.42
CA ASN A 273 -38.94 11.63 11.27
C ASN A 273 -38.04 10.64 10.51
N VAL A 274 -37.90 10.80 9.20
CA VAL A 274 -37.02 9.97 8.37
C VAL A 274 -36.06 10.81 7.53
N VAL A 275 -34.89 10.24 7.24
CA VAL A 275 -33.93 10.76 6.26
C VAL A 275 -33.69 9.67 5.23
N LEU A 276 -33.85 10.02 3.95
CA LEU A 276 -33.83 9.08 2.83
C LEU A 276 -32.70 9.49 1.88
N LEU A 277 -31.77 8.58 1.62
CA LEU A 277 -30.64 8.80 0.71
C LEU A 277 -30.62 7.73 -0.40
N PRO A 278 -30.20 8.07 -1.62
CA PRO A 278 -30.27 7.15 -2.76
C PRO A 278 -29.02 6.27 -2.89
N HIS A 279 -28.71 5.45 -1.88
CA HIS A 279 -27.58 4.50 -1.84
C HIS A 279 -26.23 5.17 -2.13
N VAL A 280 -25.89 6.18 -1.32
CA VAL A 280 -24.71 7.05 -1.49
C VAL A 280 -23.60 6.80 -0.47
N ALA A 281 -23.69 5.75 0.35
CA ALA A 281 -22.70 5.49 1.41
C ALA A 281 -21.24 5.40 0.93
N SER A 282 -20.99 4.95 -0.31
CA SER A 282 -19.64 5.00 -0.93
C SER A 282 -19.55 5.99 -2.09
N GLY A 283 -20.46 6.96 -2.15
CA GLY A 283 -20.74 7.86 -3.28
C GLY A 283 -19.93 9.14 -3.33
N THR A 284 -18.72 9.17 -2.79
CA THR A 284 -17.77 10.30 -2.90
C THR A 284 -16.89 10.14 -4.14
N GLU A 285 -16.29 11.23 -4.62
CA GLU A 285 -15.37 11.16 -5.77
C GLU A 285 -14.16 10.28 -5.40
N GLU A 286 -13.58 10.50 -4.23
CA GLU A 286 -12.37 9.84 -3.73
C GLU A 286 -12.54 8.32 -3.57
N THR A 287 -13.63 7.89 -2.92
CA THR A 287 -13.88 6.45 -2.75
C THR A 287 -14.32 5.80 -4.05
N ARG A 288 -15.07 6.47 -4.92
CA ARG A 288 -15.46 5.91 -6.23
C ARG A 288 -14.27 5.76 -7.18
N GLU A 289 -13.33 6.69 -7.15
CA GLU A 289 -12.04 6.58 -7.85
C GLU A 289 -11.20 5.44 -7.25
N SER A 290 -11.03 5.40 -5.93
CA SER A 290 -10.25 4.34 -5.26
C SER A 290 -10.82 2.94 -5.50
N MET A 291 -12.15 2.78 -5.49
CA MET A 291 -12.82 1.52 -5.85
C MET A 291 -12.56 1.12 -7.30
N ALA A 292 -12.40 2.09 -8.21
CA ALA A 292 -12.07 1.83 -9.61
C ALA A 292 -10.57 1.56 -9.78
N ASP A 293 -9.74 2.17 -8.94
CA ASP A 293 -8.28 2.06 -8.95
C ASP A 293 -7.74 0.82 -8.23
N ILE A 294 -8.52 0.12 -7.40
CA ILE A 294 -8.17 -1.26 -6.95
C ILE A 294 -7.93 -2.20 -8.15
N VAL A 295 -8.36 -1.82 -9.36
CA VAL A 295 -8.05 -2.53 -10.61
C VAL A 295 -6.58 -2.33 -11.07
N ILE A 296 -5.85 -1.35 -10.53
CA ILE A 296 -4.47 -1.03 -10.91
C ILE A 296 -3.51 -2.09 -10.38
N GLY A 297 -2.86 -2.81 -11.29
CA GLY A 297 -1.84 -3.80 -10.96
C GLY A 297 -0.49 -3.18 -10.64
N VAL A 298 0.05 -3.53 -9.47
CA VAL A 298 1.44 -3.22 -9.08
C VAL A 298 2.21 -4.53 -8.98
N LEU A 299 3.31 -4.67 -9.73
CA LEU A 299 4.22 -5.80 -9.65
C LEU A 299 5.38 -5.50 -8.71
N MET A 300 5.50 -6.23 -7.60
CA MET A 300 6.65 -6.14 -6.70
C MET A 300 7.63 -7.27 -7.03
N THR A 301 8.90 -6.93 -7.27
CA THR A 301 9.87 -7.84 -7.89
C THR A 301 10.40 -8.93 -6.95
N CYS A 302 10.56 -8.62 -5.66
CA CYS A 302 11.04 -9.53 -4.62
C CYS A 302 10.43 -9.15 -3.26
N PRO A 303 10.48 -10.03 -2.25
CA PRO A 303 10.16 -9.64 -0.87
C PRO A 303 11.12 -8.52 -0.45
N MET A 304 10.56 -7.42 0.07
CA MET A 304 11.32 -6.30 0.64
C MET A 304 10.86 -6.12 2.09
N LEU A 305 10.53 -4.90 2.52
CA LEU A 305 9.94 -4.65 3.84
C LEU A 305 8.47 -5.12 3.88
N SER A 306 8.08 -5.88 4.91
CA SER A 306 6.69 -6.33 5.09
C SER A 306 5.68 -5.18 5.15
N TYR A 307 6.05 -4.05 5.77
CA TYR A 307 5.24 -2.84 5.79
C TYR A 307 4.94 -2.33 4.37
N LEU A 308 5.94 -2.26 3.48
CA LEU A 308 5.73 -1.85 2.09
C LEU A 308 4.76 -2.80 1.38
N GLU A 309 4.93 -4.10 1.54
CA GLU A 309 4.05 -5.11 0.93
C GLU A 309 2.61 -4.98 1.42
N GLU A 310 2.39 -4.86 2.72
CA GLU A 310 1.06 -4.68 3.32
C GLU A 310 0.38 -3.42 2.80
N GLU A 311 1.11 -2.30 2.75
CA GLU A 311 0.57 -1.02 2.30
C GLU A 311 0.27 -1.02 0.79
N LEU A 312 1.10 -1.67 -0.03
CA LEU A 312 0.81 -1.86 -1.46
C LEU A 312 -0.41 -2.76 -1.67
N ASN A 313 -0.53 -3.85 -0.91
CA ASN A 313 -1.66 -4.79 -1.01
C ASN A 313 -3.00 -4.16 -0.58
N LYS A 314 -2.97 -3.15 0.29
CA LYS A 314 -4.17 -2.39 0.69
C LYS A 314 -4.63 -1.40 -0.38
N ARG A 315 -3.71 -0.84 -1.17
CA ARG A 315 -3.97 0.27 -2.10
C ARG A 315 -4.09 -0.17 -3.55
N PHE A 316 -3.45 -1.26 -3.93
CA PHE A 316 -3.31 -1.72 -5.31
C PHE A 316 -3.59 -3.22 -5.42
N ASN A 317 -3.86 -3.68 -6.64
CA ASN A 317 -3.81 -5.11 -6.95
C ASN A 317 -2.35 -5.57 -7.00
N LEU A 318 -1.83 -6.04 -5.86
CA LEU A 318 -0.44 -6.41 -5.69
C LEU A 318 -0.13 -7.79 -6.29
N PHE A 319 0.75 -7.78 -7.28
CA PHE A 319 1.36 -8.95 -7.89
C PHE A 319 2.73 -9.23 -7.27
N ARG A 320 2.85 -10.35 -6.56
CA ARG A 320 4.11 -10.79 -5.92
C ARG A 320 4.92 -11.60 -6.92
N PHE A 321 5.94 -11.00 -7.53
CA PHE A 321 6.65 -11.65 -8.61
C PHE A 321 7.39 -12.90 -8.15
N TRP A 322 7.90 -12.94 -6.92
CA TRP A 322 8.63 -14.08 -6.36
C TRP A 322 7.78 -15.34 -6.17
N GLU A 323 6.48 -15.21 -5.91
CA GLU A 323 5.55 -16.34 -5.72
C GLU A 323 5.22 -17.06 -7.03
N ALA A 324 5.46 -16.41 -8.18
CA ALA A 324 5.21 -17.01 -9.48
C ALA A 324 6.17 -18.19 -9.74
N PRO A 325 5.67 -19.43 -9.92
CA PRO A 325 6.52 -20.59 -10.18
C PRO A 325 7.20 -20.52 -11.56
N CYS A 326 6.52 -19.90 -12.53
CA CYS A 326 7.05 -19.63 -13.86
C CYS A 326 6.88 -18.15 -14.20
N LYS A 327 7.99 -17.39 -14.27
CA LYS A 327 7.94 -15.94 -14.48
C LYS A 327 7.38 -15.55 -15.85
N SER A 328 7.72 -16.31 -16.90
CA SER A 328 7.24 -16.04 -18.25
C SER A 328 5.74 -16.25 -18.40
N GLU A 329 5.19 -17.36 -17.88
CA GLU A 329 3.75 -17.61 -17.88
C GLU A 329 2.99 -16.58 -17.03
N PHE A 330 3.57 -16.20 -15.89
CA PHE A 330 3.03 -15.15 -15.05
C PHE A 330 2.93 -13.81 -15.79
N LEU A 331 4.00 -13.40 -16.47
CA LEU A 331 4.00 -12.16 -17.24
C LEU A 331 3.00 -12.23 -18.40
N ILE A 332 2.93 -13.34 -19.13
CA ILE A 332 1.94 -13.53 -20.20
C ILE A 332 0.49 -13.38 -19.69
N ARG A 333 0.19 -13.90 -18.49
CA ARG A 333 -1.17 -13.82 -17.92
C ARG A 333 -1.52 -12.43 -17.39
N ASN A 334 -0.54 -11.67 -16.91
CA ASN A 334 -0.77 -10.44 -16.15
C ASN A 334 -0.23 -9.18 -16.83
N SER A 335 0.37 -9.29 -18.02
CA SER A 335 1.07 -8.21 -18.75
C SER A 335 0.22 -6.94 -18.87
N ASP A 336 -1.06 -7.11 -19.17
CA ASP A 336 -1.97 -5.99 -19.43
C ASP A 336 -2.48 -5.36 -18.13
N SER A 337 -2.39 -6.07 -17.01
CA SER A 337 -2.89 -5.65 -15.70
C SER A 337 -1.85 -4.83 -14.91
N VAL A 338 -0.55 -5.07 -15.15
CA VAL A 338 0.52 -4.38 -14.43
C VAL A 338 0.78 -3.00 -15.03
N ARG A 339 0.51 -1.96 -14.25
CA ARG A 339 0.75 -0.55 -14.61
C ARG A 339 1.94 0.07 -13.87
N ALA A 340 2.37 -0.55 -12.77
CA ALA A 340 3.56 -0.12 -12.02
C ALA A 340 4.44 -1.30 -11.61
N VAL A 341 5.74 -1.06 -11.53
CA VAL A 341 6.72 -2.00 -10.96
C VAL A 341 7.37 -1.37 -9.73
N VAL A 342 7.44 -2.13 -8.64
CA VAL A 342 8.21 -1.81 -7.44
C VAL A 342 9.42 -2.73 -7.38
N GLY A 343 10.61 -2.13 -7.54
CA GLY A 343 11.90 -2.83 -7.52
C GLY A 343 12.83 -2.33 -6.41
N ASN A 344 13.99 -2.96 -6.24
CA ASN A 344 15.04 -2.52 -5.31
C ASN A 344 16.43 -2.64 -5.95
N ALA A 345 17.50 -2.57 -5.13
CA ALA A 345 18.89 -2.65 -5.59
C ALA A 345 19.29 -4.02 -6.16
N PHE A 346 18.51 -5.08 -5.89
CA PHE A 346 18.77 -6.43 -6.38
C PHE A 346 17.95 -6.74 -7.64
N PHE A 347 16.66 -6.38 -7.60
CA PHE A 347 15.68 -6.69 -8.64
C PHE A 347 14.94 -5.42 -9.05
N GLY A 348 15.32 -4.85 -10.19
CA GLY A 348 14.65 -3.69 -10.81
C GLY A 348 13.79 -4.07 -12.01
N ALA A 349 13.79 -3.21 -13.03
CA ALA A 349 13.07 -3.42 -14.29
C ALA A 349 14.06 -3.43 -15.46
N ALA A 350 14.59 -4.60 -15.79
CA ALA A 350 15.40 -4.82 -16.99
C ALA A 350 14.55 -4.73 -18.27
N SER A 351 15.21 -4.60 -19.43
CA SER A 351 14.54 -4.41 -20.73
C SER A 351 13.51 -5.50 -21.02
N GLU A 352 13.80 -6.77 -20.67
CA GLU A 352 12.89 -7.90 -20.90
C GLU A 352 11.61 -7.79 -20.06
N LEU A 353 11.73 -7.33 -18.81
CA LEU A 353 10.56 -7.12 -17.94
C LEU A 353 9.73 -5.93 -18.45
N ILE A 354 10.39 -4.85 -18.85
CA ILE A 354 9.71 -3.69 -19.43
C ILE A 354 8.94 -4.12 -20.67
N ASP A 355 9.58 -4.83 -21.61
CA ASP A 355 8.95 -5.30 -22.85
C ASP A 355 7.78 -6.27 -22.61
N ALA A 356 7.85 -7.08 -21.55
CA ALA A 356 6.76 -7.96 -21.16
C ALA A 356 5.54 -7.23 -20.55
N LEU A 357 5.67 -5.96 -20.19
CA LEU A 357 4.63 -5.14 -19.56
C LEU A 357 4.24 -3.97 -20.47
N PRO A 358 3.33 -4.16 -21.45
CA PRO A 358 2.99 -3.15 -22.44
C PRO A 358 2.35 -1.89 -21.83
N ASN A 359 1.63 -2.05 -20.72
CA ASN A 359 0.90 -0.99 -20.02
C ASN A 359 1.67 -0.40 -18.82
N LEU A 360 2.97 -0.68 -18.69
CA LEU A 360 3.79 -0.14 -17.61
C LEU A 360 3.91 1.38 -17.76
N GLU A 361 3.60 2.11 -16.68
CA GLU A 361 3.61 3.59 -16.65
C GLU A 361 4.68 4.15 -15.71
N ILE A 362 5.01 3.43 -14.64
CA ILE A 362 5.98 3.86 -13.63
C ILE A 362 6.78 2.69 -13.05
N VAL A 363 8.07 2.91 -12.84
CA VAL A 363 8.95 2.06 -12.03
C VAL A 363 9.36 2.85 -10.79
N SER A 364 8.91 2.44 -9.61
CA SER A 364 9.31 3.03 -8.34
C SER A 364 10.32 2.13 -7.63
N SER A 365 11.53 2.63 -7.44
CA SER A 365 12.60 1.88 -6.79
C SER A 365 12.63 2.15 -5.28
N TYR A 366 12.54 1.08 -4.49
CA TYR A 366 12.89 1.04 -3.07
C TYR A 366 14.42 1.00 -2.89
N SER A 367 15.11 1.95 -3.53
CA SER A 367 16.55 2.16 -3.41
C SER A 367 16.94 3.50 -4.04
N VAL A 368 18.14 4.00 -3.75
CA VAL A 368 18.70 5.19 -4.44
C VAL A 368 19.33 4.83 -5.78
N GLY A 369 20.04 3.70 -5.84
CA GLY A 369 20.70 3.24 -7.06
C GLY A 369 19.71 2.73 -8.09
N LEU A 370 19.99 2.99 -9.35
CA LEU A 370 19.09 2.65 -10.47
C LEU A 370 19.73 1.66 -11.45
N ASP A 371 20.84 1.03 -11.06
CA ASP A 371 21.63 0.14 -11.90
C ASP A 371 20.89 -1.14 -12.34
N LYS A 372 19.76 -1.47 -11.70
CA LYS A 372 18.87 -2.57 -12.07
C LYS A 372 17.66 -2.15 -12.90
N ILE A 373 17.55 -0.88 -13.28
CA ILE A 373 16.44 -0.35 -14.08
C ILE A 373 17.01 0.16 -15.40
N ASP A 374 16.46 -0.31 -16.53
CA ASP A 374 16.85 0.20 -17.84
C ASP A 374 16.21 1.58 -18.09
N LEU A 375 16.93 2.61 -17.64
CA LEU A 375 16.49 4.00 -17.76
C LEU A 375 16.35 4.46 -19.22
N VAL A 376 17.14 3.88 -20.15
CA VAL A 376 17.05 4.23 -21.57
C VAL A 376 15.73 3.72 -22.13
N LYS A 377 15.41 2.44 -21.88
CA LYS A 377 14.15 1.83 -22.31
C LYS A 377 12.93 2.47 -21.65
N CYS A 378 13.00 2.79 -20.35
CA CYS A 378 11.94 3.52 -19.67
C CYS A 378 11.66 4.86 -20.37
N LYS A 379 12.70 5.63 -20.67
CA LYS A 379 12.56 6.92 -21.37
C LYS A 379 11.98 6.77 -22.77
N GLU A 380 12.44 5.77 -23.54
CA GLU A 380 11.91 5.47 -24.88
C GLU A 380 10.41 5.16 -24.88
N ARG A 381 9.93 4.49 -23.82
CA ARG A 381 8.51 4.11 -23.66
C ARG A 381 7.67 5.11 -22.87
N GLY A 382 8.24 6.24 -22.46
CA GLY A 382 7.54 7.25 -21.64
C GLY A 382 7.19 6.76 -20.23
N ILE A 383 7.91 5.76 -19.72
CA ILE A 383 7.74 5.18 -18.39
C ILE A 383 8.46 6.06 -17.38
N ARG A 384 7.73 6.52 -16.35
CA ARG A 384 8.29 7.32 -15.26
C ARG A 384 9.18 6.47 -14.38
N VAL A 385 10.22 7.08 -13.80
CA VAL A 385 11.09 6.38 -12.84
C VAL A 385 11.28 7.24 -11.60
N THR A 386 11.08 6.64 -10.43
CA THR A 386 11.32 7.28 -9.13
C THR A 386 12.25 6.43 -8.28
N ASN A 387 12.91 7.06 -7.31
CA ASN A 387 13.79 6.40 -6.36
C ASN A 387 13.63 7.02 -4.95
N THR A 388 14.44 6.59 -3.99
CA THR A 388 14.37 7.07 -2.59
C THR A 388 15.59 7.91 -2.17
N PRO A 389 15.87 9.06 -2.83
CA PRO A 389 17.02 9.90 -2.50
C PRO A 389 16.85 10.52 -1.11
N ASP A 390 17.97 10.96 -0.56
CA ASP A 390 18.06 11.70 0.70
C ASP A 390 17.75 10.86 1.97
N VAL A 391 16.64 10.11 2.01
CA VAL A 391 16.14 9.38 3.20
C VAL A 391 17.12 8.37 3.79
N LEU A 392 18.00 7.76 2.98
CA LEU A 392 18.99 6.77 3.44
C LEU A 392 20.42 7.33 3.59
N THR A 393 20.61 8.63 3.36
CA THR A 393 21.95 9.25 3.27
C THR A 393 22.72 9.13 4.58
N ASP A 394 22.04 9.35 5.70
CA ASP A 394 22.68 9.36 7.01
C ASP A 394 23.06 7.96 7.47
N ASP A 395 22.14 6.98 7.40
CA ASP A 395 22.44 5.60 7.81
C ASP A 395 23.56 4.97 6.98
N VAL A 396 23.58 5.19 5.66
CA VAL A 396 24.68 4.68 4.82
C VAL A 396 26.00 5.36 5.16
N ALA A 397 25.99 6.65 5.51
CA ALA A 397 27.18 7.34 5.96
C ALA A 397 27.65 6.88 7.34
N ASP A 398 26.72 6.57 8.25
CA ASP A 398 27.00 6.02 9.57
C ASP A 398 27.58 4.60 9.47
N ALA A 399 27.04 3.75 8.60
CA ALA A 399 27.57 2.43 8.30
C ALA A 399 29.02 2.50 7.79
N ALA A 400 29.36 3.46 6.92
CA ALA A 400 30.73 3.65 6.46
C ALA A 400 31.70 3.98 7.63
N ILE A 401 31.32 4.87 8.55
CA ILE A 401 32.12 5.19 9.74
C ILE A 401 32.20 3.98 10.69
N GLY A 402 31.10 3.24 10.84
CA GLY A 402 31.04 1.99 11.60
C GLY A 402 32.02 0.95 11.06
N LEU A 403 32.04 0.72 9.75
CA LEU A 403 32.97 -0.18 9.07
C LEU A 403 34.43 0.26 9.26
N ILE A 404 34.73 1.55 9.16
CA ILE A 404 36.08 2.09 9.42
C ILE A 404 36.53 1.80 10.85
N LEU A 405 35.67 2.08 11.83
CA LEU A 405 35.99 1.84 13.23
C LEU A 405 36.12 0.34 13.52
N ALA A 406 35.19 -0.47 13.00
CA ALA A 406 35.18 -1.91 13.20
C ALA A 406 36.42 -2.59 12.63
N THR A 407 36.88 -2.15 11.45
CA THR A 407 38.11 -2.67 10.82
C THR A 407 39.37 -2.19 11.55
N LEU A 408 39.57 -0.88 11.69
CA LEU A 408 40.80 -0.32 12.29
C LEU A 408 40.98 -0.71 13.76
N ARG A 409 39.88 -0.72 14.53
CA ARG A 409 39.88 -1.08 15.95
C ARG A 409 39.61 -2.55 16.20
N ARG A 410 39.42 -3.33 15.14
CA ARG A 410 39.14 -4.78 15.16
C ARG A 410 38.00 -5.13 16.12
N ILE A 411 36.92 -4.34 16.10
CA ILE A 411 35.82 -4.41 17.08
C ILE A 411 35.18 -5.81 17.06
N CYS A 412 34.87 -6.33 15.87
CA CYS A 412 34.23 -7.64 15.73
C CYS A 412 35.13 -8.78 16.22
N VAL A 413 36.44 -8.70 15.95
CA VAL A 413 37.41 -9.70 16.39
C VAL A 413 37.59 -9.63 17.91
N ALA A 414 37.68 -8.42 18.47
CA ALA A 414 37.80 -8.19 19.91
C ALA A 414 36.55 -8.65 20.66
N ASP A 415 35.35 -8.39 20.14
CA ASP A 415 34.09 -8.93 20.67
C ASP A 415 34.12 -10.47 20.68
N GLY A 416 34.48 -11.10 19.56
CA GLY A 416 34.64 -12.55 19.48
C GLY A 416 35.67 -13.11 20.45
N PHE A 417 36.80 -12.42 20.65
CA PHE A 417 37.84 -12.78 21.61
C PHE A 417 37.32 -12.82 23.05
N VAL A 418 36.56 -11.80 23.45
CA VAL A 418 35.92 -11.74 24.78
C VAL A 418 34.85 -12.82 24.91
N ARG A 419 33.98 -13.02 23.91
CA ARG A 419 32.91 -14.03 23.94
C ARG A 419 33.44 -15.46 24.04
N ARG A 420 34.62 -15.73 23.49
CA ARG A 420 35.33 -17.02 23.64
C ARG A 420 36.05 -17.17 25.00
N GLY A 421 36.01 -16.15 25.86
CA GLY A 421 36.63 -16.17 27.18
C GLY A 421 38.16 -16.01 27.18
N LEU A 422 38.75 -15.64 26.05
CA LEU A 422 40.21 -15.58 25.88
C LEU A 422 40.86 -14.43 26.67
N TRP A 423 40.09 -13.38 27.02
CA TRP A 423 40.61 -12.25 27.78
C TRP A 423 41.10 -12.62 29.19
N LYS A 424 40.63 -13.74 29.75
CA LYS A 424 41.14 -14.28 31.02
C LYS A 424 42.62 -14.69 30.95
N ASN A 425 43.12 -14.95 29.74
CA ASN A 425 44.46 -15.48 29.49
C ASN A 425 45.44 -14.40 29.00
N GLY A 426 44.99 -13.16 28.81
CA GLY A 426 45.82 -12.05 28.33
C GLY A 426 45.01 -10.97 27.63
N ASP A 427 45.59 -9.78 27.54
CA ASP A 427 44.99 -8.65 26.85
C ASP A 427 44.93 -8.85 25.33
N PHE A 428 43.95 -8.19 24.70
CA PHE A 428 43.85 -8.14 23.24
C PHE A 428 44.96 -7.26 22.65
N GLU A 429 45.39 -7.57 21.43
CA GLU A 429 46.48 -6.85 20.78
C GLU A 429 46.16 -5.37 20.50
N LEU A 430 47.21 -4.55 20.41
CA LEU A 430 47.06 -3.14 20.06
C LEU A 430 46.56 -2.98 18.62
N THR A 431 45.58 -2.10 18.42
CA THR A 431 44.93 -1.86 17.13
C THR A 431 45.28 -0.47 16.57
N SER A 432 44.65 -0.07 15.47
CA SER A 432 45.01 1.16 14.74
C SER A 432 44.12 2.35 15.10
N LYS A 433 44.73 3.50 15.41
CA LYS A 433 43.99 4.75 15.67
C LYS A 433 43.30 5.26 14.39
N PHE A 434 42.01 5.60 14.47
CA PHE A 434 41.28 6.24 13.37
C PHE A 434 41.51 7.76 13.31
N SER A 435 41.37 8.47 14.44
CA SER A 435 41.43 9.94 14.45
C SER A 435 42.72 10.49 13.86
N GLY A 436 42.59 11.44 12.94
CA GLY A 436 43.71 12.07 12.22
C GLY A 436 44.19 11.32 10.98
N LYS A 437 43.65 10.13 10.66
CA LYS A 437 44.01 9.40 9.44
C LYS A 437 43.52 10.09 8.17
N LEU A 438 44.25 9.88 7.06
CA LEU A 438 43.90 10.41 5.74
C LEU A 438 42.73 9.62 5.12
N VAL A 439 41.61 10.29 4.85
CA VAL A 439 40.40 9.68 4.27
C VAL A 439 40.21 10.14 2.84
N GLY A 440 40.19 9.19 1.91
CA GLY A 440 39.88 9.38 0.50
C GLY A 440 38.49 8.87 0.15
N ILE A 441 37.66 9.71 -0.49
CA ILE A 441 36.28 9.35 -0.87
C ILE A 441 36.13 9.34 -2.39
N ILE A 442 35.75 8.20 -2.96
CA ILE A 442 35.38 8.05 -4.37
C ILE A 442 33.90 8.39 -4.50
N GLY A 443 33.61 9.59 -5.00
CA GLY A 443 32.26 10.12 -5.15
C GLY A 443 31.85 11.05 -4.01
N LEU A 444 31.95 12.36 -4.23
CA LEU A 444 31.50 13.39 -3.28
C LEU A 444 30.07 13.86 -3.58
N GLY A 445 29.14 12.90 -3.61
CA GLY A 445 27.68 13.13 -3.71
C GLY A 445 27.05 13.37 -2.35
N ARG A 446 25.75 13.07 -2.20
CA ARG A 446 25.03 13.16 -0.91
C ARG A 446 25.70 12.31 0.17
N ILE A 447 25.83 11.00 -0.07
CA ILE A 447 26.46 10.04 0.85
C ILE A 447 27.92 10.40 1.10
N GLY A 448 28.73 10.62 0.05
CA GLY A 448 30.14 10.99 0.22
C GLY A 448 30.35 12.26 1.04
N SER A 449 29.48 13.26 0.90
CA SER A 449 29.55 14.49 1.70
C SER A 449 29.15 14.26 3.16
N ALA A 450 28.13 13.41 3.40
CA ALA A 450 27.71 13.02 4.75
C ALA A 450 28.80 12.19 5.47
N ILE A 451 29.51 11.32 4.76
CA ILE A 451 30.68 10.58 5.24
C ILE A 451 31.81 11.55 5.59
N ALA A 452 32.14 12.48 4.68
CA ALA A 452 33.19 13.48 4.92
C ALA A 452 32.93 14.28 6.19
N LYS A 453 31.71 14.81 6.36
CA LYS A 453 31.28 15.56 7.55
C LYS A 453 31.50 14.77 8.85
N ARG A 454 31.19 13.47 8.85
CA ARG A 454 31.38 12.60 10.02
C ARG A 454 32.87 12.35 10.28
N ALA A 455 33.66 12.06 9.25
CA ALA A 455 35.09 11.84 9.37
C ALA A 455 35.87 13.10 9.83
N GLU A 456 35.45 14.30 9.43
CA GLU A 456 36.01 15.56 9.93
C GLU A 456 35.92 15.68 11.45
N ALA A 457 34.84 15.20 12.07
CA ALA A 457 34.69 15.20 13.53
C ALA A 457 35.71 14.32 14.26
N PHE A 458 36.34 13.36 13.55
CA PHE A 458 37.47 12.57 14.06
C PHE A 458 38.83 13.23 13.76
N GLY A 459 38.85 14.45 13.24
CA GLY A 459 40.05 15.19 12.86
C GLY A 459 40.74 14.65 11.61
N CYS A 460 40.04 13.88 10.78
CA CYS A 460 40.59 13.28 9.56
C CYS A 460 40.72 14.31 8.43
N PRO A 461 41.89 14.43 7.78
CA PRO A 461 42.02 15.17 6.53
C PRO A 461 41.27 14.45 5.41
N ILE A 462 40.36 15.17 4.74
CA ILE A 462 39.51 14.61 3.68
C ILE A 462 40.05 14.97 2.28
N SER A 463 40.16 13.94 1.44
CA SER A 463 40.40 14.04 0.00
C SER A 463 39.31 13.32 -0.77
N TYR A 464 39.08 13.68 -2.03
CA TYR A 464 38.08 13.01 -2.84
C TYR A 464 38.43 12.94 -4.32
N HIS A 465 37.80 11.99 -4.99
CA HIS A 465 37.73 11.90 -6.44
C HIS A 465 36.27 12.01 -6.90
N SER A 466 36.05 12.73 -7.99
CA SER A 466 34.78 12.80 -8.70
C SER A 466 35.04 13.19 -10.16
N ARG A 467 34.06 12.98 -11.04
CA ARG A 467 34.13 13.37 -12.47
C ARG A 467 34.55 14.83 -12.67
N SER A 468 34.10 15.71 -11.77
CA SER A 468 34.50 17.11 -11.75
C SER A 468 34.78 17.56 -10.31
N LYS A 469 35.70 18.52 -10.16
CA LYS A 469 35.92 19.20 -8.88
C LYS A 469 34.62 19.85 -8.41
N LYS A 470 34.27 19.63 -7.15
CA LYS A 470 33.10 20.25 -6.50
C LYS A 470 33.51 21.62 -5.95
N PRO A 471 32.86 22.72 -6.38
CA PRO A 471 33.27 24.08 -5.98
C PRO A 471 32.96 24.38 -4.51
N ASN A 472 31.98 23.70 -3.92
CA ASN A 472 31.47 24.00 -2.58
C ASN A 472 32.20 23.26 -1.44
N PHE A 473 33.26 22.51 -1.75
CA PHE A 473 34.02 21.75 -0.76
C PHE A 473 35.49 22.14 -0.79
N ASN A 474 36.05 22.40 0.39
CA ASN A 474 37.47 22.71 0.59
C ASN A 474 38.36 21.45 0.71
N TYR A 475 37.81 20.27 0.44
CA TYR A 475 38.56 19.01 0.43
C TYR A 475 39.53 18.93 -0.75
N LYS A 476 40.63 18.22 -0.56
CA LYS A 476 41.63 18.04 -1.62
C LYS A 476 41.06 17.16 -2.74
N TYR A 477 40.98 17.72 -3.95
CA TYR A 477 40.53 17.01 -5.14
C TYR A 477 41.68 16.27 -5.81
N TYR A 478 41.44 15.02 -6.19
CA TYR A 478 42.33 14.22 -7.04
C TYR A 478 41.65 13.88 -8.38
N SER A 479 42.39 14.08 -9.48
CA SER A 479 41.91 13.79 -10.83
C SER A 479 41.84 12.29 -11.15
N THR A 480 42.57 11.46 -10.40
CA THR A 480 42.53 9.99 -10.56
C THR A 480 42.31 9.30 -9.23
N VAL A 481 41.69 8.11 -9.28
CA VAL A 481 41.47 7.27 -8.08
C VAL A 481 42.78 6.67 -7.56
N VAL A 482 43.76 6.40 -8.44
CA VAL A 482 45.08 5.91 -8.05
C VAL A 482 45.83 6.95 -7.20
N ASP A 483 45.82 8.22 -7.61
CA ASP A 483 46.46 9.28 -6.83
C ASP A 483 45.74 9.53 -5.51
N LEU A 484 44.40 9.42 -5.50
CA LEU A 484 43.61 9.48 -4.27
C LEU A 484 44.04 8.35 -3.31
N ALA A 485 44.11 7.11 -3.79
CA ALA A 485 44.49 5.94 -3.01
C ALA A 485 45.91 6.06 -2.44
N ALA A 486 46.88 6.47 -3.26
CA ALA A 486 48.27 6.69 -2.85
C ALA A 486 48.44 7.75 -1.75
N ASN A 487 47.44 8.62 -1.55
CA ASN A 487 47.44 9.68 -0.55
C ASN A 487 46.35 9.49 0.52
N SER A 488 45.86 8.25 0.69
CA SER A 488 44.83 7.90 1.67
C SER A 488 45.29 6.72 2.51
N GLU A 489 44.89 6.70 3.78
CA GLU A 489 44.99 5.52 4.64
C GLU A 489 43.66 4.74 4.68
N ILE A 490 42.57 5.42 4.36
CA ILE A 490 41.23 4.85 4.28
C ILE A 490 40.63 5.31 2.95
N LEU A 491 40.23 4.38 2.09
CA LEU A 491 39.60 4.66 0.80
C LEU A 491 38.15 4.19 0.82
N ILE A 492 37.21 5.09 0.56
CA ILE A 492 35.77 4.84 0.68
C ILE A 492 35.11 4.94 -0.69
N VAL A 493 34.39 3.91 -1.10
CA VAL A 493 33.58 3.90 -2.32
C VAL A 493 32.17 4.39 -2.01
N ALA A 494 31.78 5.56 -2.53
CA ALA A 494 30.49 6.21 -2.30
C ALA A 494 29.91 6.83 -3.59
N CYS A 495 30.18 6.20 -4.74
CA CYS A 495 29.68 6.62 -6.05
C CYS A 495 28.59 5.67 -6.59
N ALA A 496 27.85 6.14 -7.58
CA ALA A 496 26.91 5.30 -8.32
C ALA A 496 27.67 4.30 -9.21
N LEU A 497 27.09 3.10 -9.37
CA LEU A 497 27.60 2.10 -10.31
C LEU A 497 27.17 2.46 -11.74
N THR A 498 28.15 2.54 -12.62
CA THR A 498 28.06 2.85 -14.05
C THR A 498 29.13 2.02 -14.77
N GLU A 499 29.12 1.98 -16.09
CA GLU A 499 30.18 1.29 -16.84
C GLU A 499 31.56 1.93 -16.54
N GLU A 500 31.62 3.25 -16.36
CA GLU A 500 32.87 3.95 -16.06
C GLU A 500 33.37 3.74 -14.61
N THR A 501 32.47 3.42 -13.67
CA THR A 501 32.83 3.19 -12.25
C THR A 501 32.90 1.70 -11.90
N ARG A 502 32.62 0.81 -12.85
CA ARG A 502 32.80 -0.63 -12.69
C ARG A 502 34.29 -0.95 -12.55
N HIS A 503 34.64 -1.72 -11.52
CA HIS A 503 36.02 -2.03 -11.13
C HIS A 503 36.91 -0.77 -11.02
N ILE A 504 36.33 0.36 -10.62
CA ILE A 504 37.09 1.59 -10.36
C ILE A 504 38.16 1.38 -9.29
N VAL A 505 37.93 0.45 -8.37
CA VAL A 505 38.94 -0.09 -7.44
C VAL A 505 39.44 -1.43 -7.99
N ASN A 506 40.43 -1.34 -8.88
CA ASN A 506 41.16 -2.48 -9.42
C ASN A 506 42.51 -2.68 -8.71
N ARG A 507 43.29 -3.68 -9.14
CA ARG A 507 44.62 -3.98 -8.60
C ARG A 507 45.52 -2.76 -8.41
N LYS A 508 45.59 -1.85 -9.39
CA LYS A 508 46.46 -0.67 -9.32
C LYS A 508 46.06 0.28 -8.18
N VAL A 509 44.76 0.40 -7.94
CA VAL A 509 44.23 1.23 -6.85
C VAL A 509 44.49 0.57 -5.49
N LEU A 510 44.32 -0.75 -5.40
CA LEU A 510 44.63 -1.51 -4.19
C LEU A 510 46.12 -1.46 -3.83
N ASP A 511 47.00 -1.64 -4.81
CA ASP A 511 48.45 -1.56 -4.62
C ASP A 511 48.89 -0.14 -4.24
N ALA A 512 48.23 0.89 -4.77
CA ALA A 512 48.47 2.28 -4.41
C ALA A 512 48.01 2.61 -2.98
N LEU A 513 46.88 2.03 -2.54
CA LEU A 513 46.38 2.15 -1.16
C LEU A 513 47.34 1.48 -0.17
N GLY A 514 47.91 0.34 -0.56
CA GLY A 514 49.06 -0.30 0.08
C GLY A 514 48.76 -1.00 1.41
N PRO A 515 49.79 -1.63 2.03
CA PRO A 515 49.64 -2.64 3.09
C PRO A 515 49.14 -2.09 4.43
N LYS A 516 49.06 -0.77 4.58
CA LYS A 516 48.49 -0.09 5.75
C LYS A 516 47.11 0.51 5.48
N GLY A 517 46.69 0.53 4.22
CA GLY A 517 45.45 1.15 3.81
C GLY A 517 44.26 0.22 4.01
N ILE A 518 43.10 0.82 4.27
CA ILE A 518 41.81 0.14 4.47
C ILE A 518 40.85 0.54 3.36
N LEU A 519 40.24 -0.44 2.69
CA LEU A 519 39.15 -0.20 1.74
C LEU A 519 37.79 -0.29 2.43
N ILE A 520 36.89 0.65 2.16
CA ILE A 520 35.50 0.63 2.62
C ILE A 520 34.59 0.69 1.40
N ASN A 521 33.68 -0.28 1.26
CA ASN A 521 32.70 -0.28 0.17
C ASN A 521 31.28 -0.36 0.72
N ILE A 522 30.54 0.75 0.57
CA ILE A 522 29.10 0.89 0.86
C ILE A 522 28.29 1.20 -0.41
N GLY A 523 28.92 1.08 -1.60
CA GLY A 523 28.31 1.43 -2.87
C GLY A 523 27.64 0.22 -3.53
N ARG A 524 28.42 -0.49 -4.33
CA ARG A 524 28.05 -1.74 -5.01
C ARG A 524 29.28 -2.62 -5.11
N GLY A 525 29.14 -3.94 -5.05
CA GLY A 525 30.28 -4.85 -5.15
C GLY A 525 31.07 -4.68 -6.44
N ALA A 526 30.39 -4.50 -7.57
CA ALA A 526 31.00 -4.29 -8.88
C ALA A 526 31.85 -3.01 -9.03
N HIS A 527 31.96 -2.15 -8.02
CA HIS A 527 32.97 -1.08 -7.99
C HIS A 527 34.39 -1.62 -7.74
N VAL A 528 34.50 -2.78 -7.10
CA VAL A 528 35.77 -3.41 -6.73
C VAL A 528 35.95 -4.65 -7.61
N ASP A 529 37.17 -4.86 -8.11
CA ASP A 529 37.54 -6.15 -8.68
C ASP A 529 37.66 -7.18 -7.54
N GLU A 530 36.63 -8.00 -7.35
CA GLU A 530 36.49 -8.89 -6.19
C GLU A 530 37.63 -9.91 -6.09
N SER A 531 38.10 -10.39 -7.25
CA SER A 531 39.23 -11.32 -7.29
C SER A 531 40.53 -10.70 -6.80
N GLU A 532 40.75 -9.43 -7.13
CA GLU A 532 41.96 -8.69 -6.78
C GLU A 532 41.95 -8.21 -5.32
N ILE A 533 40.80 -7.83 -4.75
CA ILE A 533 40.72 -7.48 -3.32
C ILE A 533 40.97 -8.71 -2.43
N ILE A 534 40.44 -9.88 -2.79
CA ILE A 534 40.69 -11.13 -2.07
C ILE A 534 42.20 -11.46 -2.12
N ALA A 535 42.79 -11.45 -3.32
CA ALA A 535 44.22 -11.70 -3.46
C ALA A 535 45.05 -10.67 -2.66
N ALA A 536 44.70 -9.39 -2.70
CA ALA A 536 45.42 -8.33 -2.00
C ALA A 536 45.37 -8.49 -0.47
N LEU A 537 44.24 -8.93 0.08
CA LEU A 537 44.10 -9.20 1.51
C LEU A 537 44.92 -10.42 1.94
N ILE A 538 44.86 -11.51 1.19
CA ILE A 538 45.61 -12.76 1.49
C ILE A 538 47.12 -12.52 1.37
N GLU A 539 47.55 -11.80 0.34
CA GLU A 539 48.97 -11.49 0.09
C GLU A 539 49.50 -10.35 0.98
N GLY A 540 48.65 -9.71 1.79
CA GLY A 540 49.02 -8.59 2.65
C GLY A 540 49.39 -7.31 1.90
N ARG A 541 48.93 -7.16 0.64
CA ARG A 541 49.13 -5.94 -0.15
C ARG A 541 48.25 -4.79 0.33
N ILE A 542 47.15 -5.08 1.03
CA ILE A 542 46.35 -4.09 1.75
C ILE A 542 46.16 -4.48 3.22
N GLY A 543 45.92 -3.49 4.07
CA GLY A 543 45.82 -3.69 5.51
C GLY A 543 44.53 -4.36 5.95
N GLY A 544 43.42 -4.11 5.25
CA GLY A 544 42.10 -4.65 5.59
C GLY A 544 40.97 -4.05 4.76
N ALA A 545 39.75 -4.56 4.96
CA ALA A 545 38.57 -4.08 4.23
C ALA A 545 37.28 -4.13 5.08
N GLY A 546 36.44 -3.10 4.96
CA GLY A 546 35.07 -3.09 5.47
C GLY A 546 34.10 -3.11 4.31
N LEU A 547 33.39 -4.22 4.14
CA LEU A 547 32.55 -4.48 2.96
C LEU A 547 31.11 -4.65 3.38
N ASP A 548 30.23 -3.79 2.87
CA ASP A 548 28.78 -3.98 2.96
C ASP A 548 28.22 -4.68 1.71
N VAL A 549 28.95 -4.67 0.60
CA VAL A 549 28.46 -5.09 -0.73
C VAL A 549 29.48 -5.99 -1.45
N TYR A 550 28.98 -6.90 -2.29
CA TYR A 550 29.75 -7.94 -2.99
C TYR A 550 29.30 -8.08 -4.44
N GLN A 551 30.11 -8.69 -5.30
CA GLN A 551 29.81 -8.76 -6.73
C GLN A 551 28.61 -9.67 -7.03
N THR A 552 28.41 -10.72 -6.23
CA THR A 552 27.34 -11.72 -6.41
C THR A 552 26.55 -11.92 -5.12
N GLU A 553 25.87 -10.89 -4.63
CA GLU A 553 25.08 -10.98 -3.40
C GLU A 553 23.85 -11.91 -3.55
N PRO A 554 23.49 -12.72 -2.52
CA PRO A 554 24.02 -12.73 -1.15
C PRO A 554 25.27 -13.60 -0.94
N ASP A 555 25.85 -14.17 -2.00
CA ASP A 555 27.02 -15.03 -1.89
C ASP A 555 28.28 -14.19 -1.61
N VAL A 556 28.90 -14.45 -0.46
CA VAL A 556 30.16 -13.81 -0.07
C VAL A 556 31.29 -14.82 -0.29
N PRO A 557 32.42 -14.43 -0.93
CA PRO A 557 33.55 -15.32 -1.12
C PRO A 557 34.06 -15.91 0.20
N GLU A 558 34.02 -17.24 0.32
CA GLU A 558 34.37 -17.96 1.55
C GLU A 558 35.79 -17.68 2.05
N GLN A 559 36.70 -17.33 1.12
CA GLN A 559 38.07 -16.94 1.44
C GLN A 559 38.15 -15.74 2.39
N LEU A 560 37.12 -14.89 2.42
CA LEU A 560 37.07 -13.73 3.30
C LEU A 560 36.69 -14.10 4.74
N PHE A 561 35.99 -15.22 4.98
CA PHE A 561 35.47 -15.56 6.32
C PHE A 561 36.56 -15.86 7.34
N GLY A 562 37.72 -16.35 6.88
CA GLY A 562 38.87 -16.65 7.73
C GLY A 562 39.77 -15.46 8.04
N LEU A 563 39.52 -14.29 7.42
CA LEU A 563 40.38 -13.13 7.53
C LEU A 563 39.96 -12.25 8.72
N GLU A 564 40.86 -12.00 9.67
CA GLU A 564 40.55 -11.15 10.82
C GLU A 564 40.74 -9.65 10.56
N ASN A 565 41.24 -9.28 9.37
CA ASN A 565 41.41 -7.91 8.92
C ASN A 565 40.27 -7.44 7.99
N VAL A 566 39.16 -8.18 7.95
CA VAL A 566 37.94 -7.75 7.24
C VAL A 566 36.74 -7.64 8.18
N VAL A 567 35.79 -6.78 7.81
CA VAL A 567 34.46 -6.73 8.38
C VAL A 567 33.45 -6.86 7.24
N LEU A 568 32.55 -7.82 7.38
CA LEU A 568 31.61 -8.24 6.34
C LEU A 568 30.19 -7.98 6.84
N LEU A 569 29.47 -7.07 6.19
CA LEU A 569 28.03 -6.84 6.40
C LEU A 569 27.25 -7.39 5.21
N SER A 570 25.94 -7.53 5.36
CA SER A 570 25.04 -8.16 4.39
C SER A 570 24.20 -7.14 3.62
N HIS A 571 24.82 -6.11 3.05
CA HIS A 571 24.17 -4.97 2.38
C HIS A 571 23.16 -4.26 3.27
N ALA A 572 23.54 -4.00 4.52
CA ALA A 572 22.66 -3.52 5.57
C ALA A 572 22.84 -2.02 5.87
N ALA A 573 23.62 -1.27 5.08
CA ALA A 573 23.93 0.12 5.37
C ALA A 573 22.70 1.04 5.48
N SER A 574 21.58 0.73 4.80
CA SER A 574 20.31 1.47 4.91
C SER A 574 19.28 0.80 5.82
N ASP A 575 19.58 -0.39 6.36
CA ASP A 575 18.57 -1.31 6.89
C ASP A 575 18.24 -1.05 8.36
N THR A 576 17.89 0.20 8.67
CA THR A 576 17.26 0.59 9.93
C THR A 576 15.75 0.66 9.77
N VAL A 577 15.01 0.49 10.88
CA VAL A 577 13.54 0.54 10.85
C VAL A 577 13.05 1.88 10.32
N GLU A 578 13.66 2.96 10.77
CA GLU A 578 13.34 4.35 10.41
C GLU A 578 13.56 4.61 8.93
N THR A 579 14.75 4.31 8.40
CA THR A 579 15.08 4.55 6.99
C THR A 579 14.27 3.65 6.07
N CYS A 580 14.09 2.38 6.41
CA CYS A 580 13.29 1.45 5.61
C CYS A 580 11.83 1.88 5.54
N THR A 581 11.25 2.33 6.65
CA THR A 581 9.88 2.87 6.68
C THR A 581 9.78 4.14 5.82
N ALA A 582 10.72 5.08 5.97
CA ALA A 582 10.73 6.31 5.16
C ALA A 582 10.90 6.05 3.65
N MET A 583 11.72 5.06 3.27
CA MET A 583 11.85 4.62 1.89
C MET A 583 10.55 4.00 1.37
N ALA A 584 9.85 3.21 2.19
CA ALA A 584 8.60 2.56 1.81
C ALA A 584 7.50 3.59 1.58
N ASP A 585 7.33 4.53 2.53
CA ASP A 585 6.39 5.64 2.43
C ASP A 585 6.63 6.47 1.17
N LEU A 586 7.89 6.73 0.83
CA LEU A 586 8.24 7.49 -0.36
C LEU A 586 7.94 6.73 -1.67
N VAL A 587 8.13 5.41 -1.70
CA VAL A 587 7.72 4.57 -2.84
C VAL A 587 6.20 4.64 -3.03
N ILE A 588 5.44 4.45 -1.95
CA ILE A 588 3.96 4.47 -1.96
C ILE A 588 3.47 5.85 -2.42
N ALA A 589 4.00 6.93 -1.85
CA ALA A 589 3.59 8.29 -2.19
C ALA A 589 3.88 8.65 -3.66
N ASN A 590 4.98 8.14 -4.25
CA ASN A 590 5.23 8.32 -5.68
C ASN A 590 4.23 7.57 -6.56
N LEU A 591 3.84 6.35 -6.18
CA LEU A 591 2.80 5.59 -6.90
C LEU A 591 1.44 6.27 -6.80
N GLU A 592 1.03 6.70 -5.61
CA GLU A 592 -0.19 7.46 -5.39
C GLU A 592 -0.19 8.76 -6.21
N ALA A 593 0.90 9.54 -6.16
CA ALA A 593 1.03 10.76 -6.95
C ALA A 593 0.92 10.49 -8.46
N HIS A 594 1.55 9.43 -8.95
CA HIS A 594 1.47 9.03 -10.36
C HIS A 594 0.04 8.75 -10.80
N PHE A 595 -0.66 7.87 -10.06
CA PHE A 595 -2.01 7.45 -10.43
C PHE A 595 -3.09 8.51 -10.18
N LEU A 596 -2.84 9.44 -9.25
CA LEU A 596 -3.67 10.64 -9.05
C LEU A 596 -3.32 11.81 -10.00
N HIS A 597 -2.44 11.58 -10.99
CA HIS A 597 -1.98 12.61 -11.93
C HIS A 597 -1.38 13.87 -11.26
N LYS A 598 -0.78 13.69 -10.08
CA LYS A 598 -0.05 14.73 -9.35
C LYS A 598 1.45 14.69 -9.71
N PRO A 599 2.21 15.78 -9.47
CA PRO A 599 3.66 15.75 -9.61
C PRO A 599 4.29 14.65 -8.75
N LEU A 600 5.19 13.86 -9.33
CA LEU A 600 5.98 12.86 -8.59
C LEU A 600 6.88 13.56 -7.58
N LEU A 601 7.13 12.90 -6.44
CA LEU A 601 7.90 13.45 -5.34
C LEU A 601 9.40 13.40 -5.64
N THR A 602 9.88 12.25 -6.13
CA THR A 602 11.30 12.00 -6.41
C THR A 602 11.53 11.43 -7.80
N PRO A 603 11.10 12.14 -8.87
CA PRO A 603 11.30 11.69 -10.24
C PRO A 603 12.77 11.73 -10.65
N VAL A 604 13.17 10.70 -11.39
CA VAL A 604 14.44 10.65 -12.13
C VAL A 604 14.19 10.75 -13.64
N LEU A 605 13.08 10.20 -14.12
CA LEU A 605 12.57 10.33 -15.49
C LEU A 605 11.15 10.88 -15.53
#